data_AF-A0AAU6BF24-F1
#
_entry.id   AF-A0AAU6BF24-F1
#
_cell.length_a   1.000
_cell.length_b   1.000
_cell.length_c   1.000
_cell.angle_alpha   90.00
_cell.angle_beta   90.00
_cell.angle_gamma   90.00
#
_symmetry.space_group_name_H-M   'P 1'
#
loop_
_entity.id
_entity.type
_entity.pdbx_description
1 polymer ?
#
loop_
_entity_poly.entity_id
_entity_poly.type
_entity_poly.pdbx_seq_one_letter_code
_entity_poly.pdbx_strand_id
1 'polypeptide(L)'
;MGCSGLDCAPGAETSGDDTSGRGWERTRRMGVNTLAFRLAQHNRLFTVDADCVPCAPQTDWNLNRQFLDLVARSGTALFVSVDPAARTDHTDADLAAAVGLALDGGTPGGVEQLDWLATTAPRRWRVGAETLVYDWAEPWGATPLAV
;
A
#
# COMPACT_ATOMS: atom_id res chain seq x y z
N MET A 1 10.63 -23.74 31.37
CA MET A 1 10.98 -23.37 29.97
C MET A 1 9.93 -22.40 29.49
N GLY A 2 10.22 -21.10 29.49
CA GLY A 2 9.29 -20.08 29.04
C GLY A 2 10.11 -18.94 28.48
N CYS A 3 10.41 -19.00 27.18
CA CYS A 3 10.98 -17.88 26.48
C CYS A 3 9.94 -16.75 26.53
N SER A 4 10.22 -15.70 27.28
CA SER A 4 9.60 -14.39 27.09
C SER A 4 10.22 -13.78 25.82
N GLY A 5 9.92 -14.40 24.68
CA GLY A 5 10.31 -13.89 23.38
C GLY A 5 9.43 -12.69 23.08
N LEU A 6 9.92 -11.50 23.41
CA LEU A 6 9.60 -10.35 22.59
C LEU A 6 10.12 -10.74 21.20
N ASP A 7 9.22 -11.24 20.35
CA ASP A 7 9.49 -11.35 18.91
C ASP A 7 9.78 -9.92 18.46
N CYS A 8 11.07 -9.60 18.38
CA CYS A 8 11.51 -8.37 17.76
C CYS A 8 11.06 -8.47 16.30
N ALA A 9 9.93 -7.84 15.97
CA ALA A 9 9.51 -7.68 14.60
C ALA A 9 10.72 -7.16 13.81
N PRO A 10 11.08 -7.81 12.69
CA PRO A 10 12.24 -7.37 11.93
C PRO A 10 12.04 -5.92 11.50
N GLY A 11 13.12 -5.14 11.49
CA GLY A 11 13.08 -3.73 11.10
C GLY A 11 12.41 -3.53 9.74
N ALA A 12 11.74 -2.39 9.56
CA ALA A 12 11.18 -2.01 8.27
C ALA A 12 12.28 -1.51 7.33
N GLU A 13 12.20 -1.87 6.06
CA GLU A 13 13.13 -1.44 5.03
C GLU A 13 12.33 -0.94 3.81
N THR A 14 12.66 0.26 3.34
CA THR A 14 12.13 0.81 2.09
C THR A 14 12.47 -0.15 0.95
N SER A 15 11.45 -0.86 0.45
CA SER A 15 11.65 -2.02 -0.41
C SER A 15 11.61 -1.69 -1.91
N GLY A 16 11.44 -0.40 -2.24
CA GLY A 16 11.30 0.15 -3.58
C GLY A 16 11.69 1.63 -3.67
N ASP A 17 11.34 2.28 -4.79
CA ASP A 17 11.54 3.72 -5.03
C ASP A 17 10.34 4.53 -4.51
N ASP A 18 10.48 5.86 -4.44
CA ASP A 18 9.47 6.71 -3.82
C ASP A 18 8.14 6.72 -4.59
N THR A 19 7.06 6.82 -3.84
CA THR A 19 5.73 7.24 -4.25
C THR A 19 5.70 8.75 -4.52
N SER A 20 4.52 9.30 -4.85
CA SER A 20 4.40 10.73 -5.09
C SER A 20 3.06 11.31 -4.66
N GLY A 21 3.10 12.39 -3.88
CA GLY A 21 1.94 13.26 -3.66
C GLY A 21 1.65 14.23 -4.81
N ARG A 22 2.40 14.18 -5.92
CA ARG A 22 2.22 15.09 -7.08
C ARG A 22 1.60 14.42 -8.30
N GLY A 23 1.71 13.10 -8.41
CA GLY A 23 1.21 12.34 -9.55
C GLY A 23 0.98 10.88 -9.21
N TRP A 24 -0.26 10.42 -9.43
CA TRP A 24 -0.69 9.08 -9.06
C TRP A 24 0.12 7.97 -9.74
N GLU A 25 0.46 8.13 -11.02
CA GLU A 25 1.15 7.10 -11.78
C GLU A 25 2.52 6.71 -11.17
N ARG A 26 3.23 7.62 -10.48
CA ARG A 26 4.45 7.24 -9.74
C ARG A 26 4.12 6.33 -8.55
N THR A 27 3.12 6.66 -7.74
CA THR A 27 2.64 5.82 -6.63
C THR A 27 2.17 4.45 -7.12
N ARG A 28 1.43 4.40 -8.24
CA ARG A 28 1.02 3.14 -8.86
C ARG A 28 2.20 2.30 -9.32
N ARG A 29 3.21 2.90 -9.97
CA ARG A 29 4.36 2.15 -10.50
C ARG A 29 5.35 1.71 -9.45
N MET A 30 5.57 2.53 -8.42
CA MET A 30 6.57 2.24 -7.41
C MET A 30 5.93 1.55 -6.20
N GLY A 31 4.89 2.14 -5.59
CA GLY A 31 4.26 1.60 -4.38
C GLY A 31 3.54 0.27 -4.62
N VAL A 32 2.56 0.23 -5.55
CA VAL A 32 1.81 -1.01 -5.84
C VAL A 32 2.73 -2.12 -6.34
N ASN A 33 3.71 -1.79 -7.19
CA ASN A 33 4.70 -2.76 -7.65
C ASN A 33 5.56 -3.29 -6.50
N THR A 34 6.08 -2.40 -5.65
CA THR A 34 6.90 -2.80 -4.51
C THR A 34 6.15 -3.77 -3.64
N LEU A 35 4.91 -3.44 -3.28
CA LEU A 35 4.09 -4.36 -2.49
C LEU A 35 3.93 -5.70 -3.21
N ALA A 36 3.48 -5.71 -4.47
CA ALA A 36 3.22 -6.93 -5.23
C ALA A 36 4.44 -7.86 -5.37
N PHE A 37 5.63 -7.31 -5.62
CA PHE A 37 6.81 -8.12 -5.95
C PHE A 37 7.72 -8.34 -4.75
N ARG A 38 7.50 -7.64 -3.63
CA ARG A 38 8.28 -7.80 -2.39
C ARG A 38 7.49 -8.47 -1.26
N LEU A 39 6.18 -8.64 -1.37
CA LEU A 39 5.36 -9.23 -0.30
C LEU A 39 5.87 -10.60 0.19
N ALA A 40 6.42 -11.42 -0.72
CA ALA A 40 7.03 -12.71 -0.36
C ALA A 40 8.23 -12.59 0.59
N GLN A 41 8.84 -11.41 0.74
CA GLN A 41 9.95 -11.12 1.65
C GLN A 41 9.49 -10.68 3.04
N HIS A 42 8.23 -10.25 3.17
CA HIS A 42 7.66 -9.74 4.41
C HIS A 42 7.69 -10.80 5.52
N ASN A 43 8.20 -10.42 6.70
CA ASN A 43 8.39 -11.26 7.90
C ASN A 43 9.25 -12.51 7.67
N ARG A 44 9.98 -12.56 6.54
CA ARG A 44 10.96 -13.61 6.23
C ARG A 44 12.37 -13.03 6.16
N LEU A 45 12.50 -11.84 5.56
CA LEU A 45 13.75 -11.09 5.50
C LEU A 45 13.66 -9.82 6.34
N PHE A 46 12.59 -9.04 6.15
CA PHE A 46 12.33 -7.76 6.82
C PHE A 46 10.83 -7.43 6.79
N THR A 47 10.44 -6.35 7.47
CA THR A 47 9.10 -5.77 7.29
C THR A 47 9.12 -4.97 5.98
N VAL A 48 8.29 -5.38 5.01
CA VAL A 48 8.19 -4.68 3.72
C VAL A 48 7.58 -3.30 3.97
N ASP A 49 8.13 -2.31 3.30
CA ASP A 49 7.62 -0.95 3.23
C ASP A 49 7.45 -0.57 1.76
N ALA A 50 6.22 -0.27 1.37
CA ALA A 50 5.83 0.13 0.01
C ALA A 50 5.93 1.65 -0.22
N ASP A 51 6.62 2.34 0.69
CA ASP A 51 6.68 3.79 0.85
C ASP A 51 5.32 4.42 1.22
N CYS A 52 5.33 5.71 1.55
CA CYS A 52 4.20 6.43 2.09
C CYS A 52 3.00 6.43 1.15
N VAL A 53 1.81 6.18 1.69
CA VAL A 53 0.57 6.50 0.99
C VAL A 53 0.38 8.02 1.00
N PRO A 54 0.30 8.69 -0.17
CA PRO A 54 0.13 10.14 -0.21
C PRO A 54 -1.33 10.52 0.05
N CYS A 55 -1.54 11.49 0.94
CA CYS A 55 -2.79 12.23 1.10
C CYS A 55 -2.51 13.69 0.74
N ALA A 56 -2.62 14.02 -0.54
CA ALA A 56 -2.23 15.31 -1.09
C ALA A 56 -3.27 15.84 -2.10
N PRO A 57 -3.51 17.16 -2.19
CA PRO A 57 -4.56 17.72 -3.06
C PRO A 57 -4.31 17.48 -4.57
N GLN A 58 -3.08 17.19 -4.98
CA GLN A 58 -2.68 17.07 -6.38
C GLN A 58 -2.97 15.67 -6.97
N THR A 59 -3.36 14.71 -6.14
CA THR A 59 -3.67 13.33 -6.53
C THR A 59 -5.09 13.00 -6.14
N ASP A 60 -5.82 12.29 -7.00
CA ASP A 60 -7.19 11.85 -6.69
C ASP A 60 -7.18 10.94 -5.45
N TRP A 61 -7.90 11.37 -4.40
CA TRP A 61 -8.02 10.61 -3.16
C TRP A 61 -8.59 9.22 -3.39
N ASN A 62 -9.48 9.02 -4.38
CA ASN A 62 -10.03 7.71 -4.66
C ASN A 62 -8.98 6.69 -5.13
N LEU A 63 -7.89 7.15 -5.74
CA LEU A 63 -6.78 6.29 -6.13
C LEU A 63 -5.89 5.98 -4.93
N ASN A 64 -5.52 7.02 -4.17
CA ASN A 64 -4.69 6.87 -2.98
C ASN A 64 -5.36 6.03 -1.89
N ARG A 65 -6.68 6.18 -1.68
CA ARG A 65 -7.41 5.39 -0.69
C ARG A 65 -7.48 3.90 -1.05
N GLN A 66 -7.43 3.56 -2.34
CA GLN A 66 -7.37 2.16 -2.77
C GLN A 66 -5.99 1.56 -2.47
N PHE A 67 -4.92 2.33 -2.67
CA PHE A 67 -3.58 1.93 -2.25
C PHE A 67 -3.47 1.84 -0.72
N LEU A 68 -4.05 2.81 0.01
CA LEU A 68 -4.15 2.81 1.47
C LEU A 68 -4.80 1.52 1.99
N ASP A 69 -5.95 1.16 1.44
CA ASP A 69 -6.69 -0.04 1.81
C ASP A 69 -5.87 -1.31 1.56
N LEU A 70 -5.18 -1.41 0.41
CA LEU A 70 -4.33 -2.56 0.11
C LEU A 70 -3.16 -2.69 1.09
N VAL A 71 -2.43 -1.59 1.36
CA VAL A 71 -1.27 -1.59 2.27
C VAL A 71 -1.71 -1.88 3.70
N ALA A 72 -2.87 -1.37 4.14
CA ALA A 72 -3.42 -1.70 5.45
C ALA A 72 -3.78 -3.19 5.56
N ARG A 73 -4.35 -3.78 4.51
CA ARG A 73 -4.74 -5.20 4.49
C ARG A 73 -3.56 -6.16 4.41
N SER A 74 -2.44 -5.76 3.81
CA SER A 74 -1.29 -6.64 3.59
C SER A 74 -0.56 -7.04 4.88
N GLY A 75 -0.73 -6.27 5.96
CA GLY A 75 0.02 -6.42 7.20
C GLY A 75 1.47 -5.91 7.12
N THR A 76 1.86 -5.30 5.99
CA THR A 76 3.17 -4.66 5.84
C THR A 76 3.23 -3.33 6.59
N ALA A 77 4.40 -2.68 6.62
CA ALA A 77 4.48 -1.34 7.19
C ALA A 77 3.55 -0.38 6.42
N LEU A 78 2.78 0.41 7.16
CA LEU A 78 1.95 1.47 6.63
C LEU A 78 2.47 2.83 7.13
N PHE A 79 2.95 3.63 6.19
CA PHE A 79 3.24 5.05 6.42
C PHE A 79 2.29 5.90 5.59
N VAL A 80 1.88 7.05 6.12
CA VAL A 80 1.03 8.01 5.44
C VAL A 80 1.71 9.37 5.42
N SER A 81 1.79 9.99 4.24
CA SER A 81 2.30 11.34 4.08
C SER A 81 1.13 12.27 3.81
N VAL A 82 0.78 13.08 4.81
CA VAL A 82 -0.47 13.84 4.81
C VAL A 82 -0.20 15.33 4.70
N ASP A 83 -0.62 15.92 3.58
CA ASP A 83 -0.70 17.37 3.44
C ASP A 83 -1.90 17.88 4.25
N PRO A 84 -1.72 18.82 5.19
CA PRO A 84 -2.83 19.41 5.95
C PRO A 84 -3.94 19.98 5.05
N ALA A 85 -3.63 20.43 3.84
CA ALA A 85 -4.62 20.97 2.89
C ALA A 85 -5.51 19.89 2.26
N ALA A 86 -5.12 18.61 2.33
CA ALA A 86 -5.93 17.49 1.84
C ALA A 86 -6.87 16.91 2.90
N ARG A 87 -6.76 17.36 4.16
CA ARG A 87 -7.58 16.86 5.28
C ARG A 87 -9.04 17.27 5.13
N THR A 88 -9.91 16.30 5.25
CA THR A 88 -11.37 16.40 5.29
C THR A 88 -11.89 15.33 6.23
N ASP A 89 -13.12 15.47 6.75
CA ASP A 89 -13.72 14.42 7.60
C ASP A 89 -13.71 13.04 6.92
N HIS A 90 -13.86 13.01 5.59
CA HIS A 90 -13.82 11.77 4.80
C HIS A 90 -12.42 11.15 4.74
N THR A 91 -11.40 11.92 4.34
CA THR A 91 -10.00 11.43 4.28
C THR A 91 -9.51 11.00 5.66
N ASP A 92 -9.95 11.71 6.70
CA ASP A 92 -9.54 11.49 8.07
C ASP A 92 -10.11 10.19 8.62
N ALA A 93 -11.37 9.90 8.29
CA ALA A 93 -12.01 8.64 8.60
C ALA A 93 -11.36 7.45 7.85
N ASP A 94 -11.07 7.61 6.56
CA ASP A 94 -10.40 6.59 5.75
C ASP A 94 -8.99 6.28 6.32
N LEU A 95 -8.21 7.31 6.64
CA LEU A 95 -6.88 7.19 7.25
C LEU A 95 -6.96 6.49 8.61
N ALA A 96 -7.90 6.89 9.47
CA ALA A 96 -8.06 6.29 10.79
C ALA A 96 -8.43 4.80 10.71
N ALA A 97 -9.35 4.43 9.81
CA ALA A 97 -9.75 3.05 9.60
C ALA A 97 -8.58 2.19 9.09
N ALA A 98 -7.84 2.69 8.11
CA ALA A 98 -6.69 1.99 7.54
C ALA A 98 -5.54 1.81 8.53
N VAL A 99 -5.22 2.86 9.30
CA VAL A 99 -4.22 2.78 10.37
C VAL A 99 -4.65 1.78 11.44
N GLY A 100 -5.93 1.80 11.84
CA GLY A 100 -6.47 0.79 12.77
C GLY A 100 -6.28 -0.63 12.26
N LEU A 101 -6.64 -0.89 11.00
CA LEU A 101 -6.45 -2.20 10.37
C LEU A 101 -4.97 -2.62 10.31
N ALA A 102 -4.06 -1.70 9.98
CA ALA A 102 -2.63 -1.98 9.94
C ALA A 102 -2.07 -2.28 11.34
N LEU A 103 -2.52 -1.56 12.37
CA LEU A 103 -2.14 -1.81 13.77
C LEU A 103 -2.64 -3.16 14.28
N ASP A 104 -3.76 -3.65 13.76
CA ASP A 104 -4.28 -4.99 14.03
C ASP A 104 -3.53 -6.09 13.24
N GLY A 105 -2.51 -5.72 12.45
CA GLY A 105 -1.68 -6.64 11.66
C GLY A 105 -2.23 -6.94 10.26
N GLY A 106 -3.22 -6.18 9.80
CA GLY A 106 -3.85 -6.35 8.49
C GLY A 106 -4.89 -7.48 8.45
N THR A 107 -5.19 -7.99 7.25
CA THR A 107 -6.16 -9.08 7.09
C THR A 107 -5.54 -10.42 7.48
N PRO A 108 -6.22 -11.27 8.28
CA PRO A 108 -5.76 -12.62 8.56
C PRO A 108 -5.49 -13.42 7.27
N GLY A 109 -4.30 -14.00 7.15
CA GLY A 109 -3.84 -14.67 5.94
C GLY A 109 -3.18 -13.76 4.90
N GLY A 110 -3.16 -12.44 5.16
CA GLY A 110 -2.52 -11.45 4.31
C GLY A 110 -3.25 -11.21 2.99
N VAL A 111 -2.49 -10.69 2.02
CA VAL A 111 -2.96 -10.44 0.66
C VAL A 111 -2.07 -11.18 -0.36
N GLU A 112 -2.61 -11.47 -1.53
CA GLU A 112 -1.86 -12.12 -2.62
C GLU A 112 -2.30 -11.54 -3.96
N GLN A 113 -1.34 -11.03 -4.73
CA GLN A 113 -1.55 -10.53 -6.08
C GLN A 113 -1.86 -11.68 -7.05
N LEU A 114 -2.89 -11.53 -7.88
CA LEU A 114 -3.41 -12.61 -8.75
C LEU A 114 -3.08 -12.44 -10.23
N ASP A 115 -2.77 -11.23 -10.68
CA ASP A 115 -2.52 -10.88 -12.09
C ASP A 115 -1.10 -10.35 -12.34
N TRP A 116 -0.19 -10.52 -11.38
CA TRP A 116 1.19 -10.00 -11.40
C TRP A 116 2.09 -10.52 -12.53
N LEU A 117 1.76 -11.66 -13.14
CA LEU A 117 2.49 -12.16 -14.31
C LEU A 117 2.20 -11.35 -15.59
N ALA A 118 1.12 -10.58 -15.61
CA ALA A 118 0.68 -9.81 -16.78
C ALA A 118 0.80 -8.28 -16.60
N THR A 119 1.08 -7.81 -15.38
CA THR A 119 1.17 -6.38 -15.06
C THR A 119 2.13 -6.11 -13.91
N THR A 120 2.83 -4.98 -13.98
CA THR A 120 3.69 -4.49 -12.90
C THR A 120 2.91 -3.82 -11.76
N ALA A 121 1.63 -3.50 -11.97
CA ALA A 121 0.71 -2.98 -10.95
C ALA A 121 -0.55 -3.86 -10.94
N PRO A 122 -0.53 -5.02 -10.24
CA PRO A 122 -1.62 -5.99 -10.18
C PRO A 122 -2.90 -5.36 -9.67
N ARG A 123 -4.05 -5.60 -10.30
CA ARG A 123 -5.33 -5.01 -9.85
C ARG A 123 -6.16 -5.99 -9.05
N ARG A 124 -5.87 -7.28 -9.17
CA ARG A 124 -6.66 -8.36 -8.56
C ARG A 124 -5.87 -8.93 -7.40
N TRP A 125 -6.47 -8.90 -6.22
CA TRP A 125 -5.83 -9.34 -4.99
C TRP A 125 -6.75 -10.29 -4.23
N ARG A 126 -6.22 -11.43 -3.82
CA ARG A 126 -6.87 -12.28 -2.83
C ARG A 126 -6.60 -11.69 -1.46
N VAL A 127 -7.65 -11.56 -0.65
CA VAL A 127 -7.61 -10.98 0.70
C VAL A 127 -8.43 -11.91 1.59
N GLY A 128 -7.74 -12.75 2.38
CA GLY A 128 -8.39 -13.88 3.05
C GLY A 128 -9.10 -14.80 2.04
N ALA A 129 -10.42 -14.95 2.17
CA ALA A 129 -11.25 -15.77 1.26
C ALA A 129 -11.82 -14.98 0.07
N GLU A 130 -11.68 -13.65 0.06
CA GLU A 130 -12.27 -12.78 -0.95
C GLU A 130 -11.27 -12.44 -2.06
N THR A 131 -11.79 -12.00 -3.20
CA THR A 131 -10.99 -11.37 -4.25
C THR A 131 -11.45 -9.94 -4.43
N LEU A 132 -10.54 -9.00 -4.16
CA LEU A 132 -10.75 -7.58 -4.40
C LEU A 132 -10.18 -7.20 -5.76
N VAL A 133 -10.83 -6.20 -6.38
CA VAL A 133 -10.38 -5.59 -7.62
C VAL A 133 -10.24 -4.11 -7.39
N TYR A 134 -9.03 -3.60 -7.53
CA TYR A 134 -8.76 -2.17 -7.46
C TYR A 134 -8.80 -1.56 -8.87
N ASP A 135 -9.46 -0.42 -8.98
CA ASP A 135 -9.56 0.38 -10.19
C ASP A 135 -8.72 1.64 -10.03
N TRP A 136 -7.42 1.46 -10.23
CA TRP A 136 -6.44 2.52 -10.13
C TRP A 136 -5.63 2.74 -11.40
N ALA A 137 -6.15 2.24 -12.53
CA ALA A 137 -5.62 2.59 -13.84
C ALA A 137 -6.24 3.92 -14.25
N GLU A 138 -5.41 4.92 -14.53
CA GLU A 138 -5.91 6.15 -15.14
C GLU A 138 -6.39 5.87 -16.58
N PRO A 139 -7.29 6.71 -17.12
CA PRO A 139 -7.69 6.63 -18.51
C PRO A 139 -6.48 6.64 -19.46
N TRP A 140 -6.61 5.94 -20.59
CA TRP A 140 -5.60 5.98 -21.66
C TRP A 140 -5.24 7.41 -22.03
N GLY A 141 -3.94 7.74 -22.02
CA GLY A 141 -3.43 9.09 -22.32
C GLY A 141 -3.22 10.00 -21.11
N ALA A 142 -3.45 9.51 -19.87
CA ALA A 142 -2.94 10.18 -18.67
C ALA A 142 -1.41 10.34 -18.74
N THR A 143 -0.96 11.51 -18.30
CA THR A 143 0.34 12.18 -18.56
C THR A 143 1.49 11.28 -19.02
N PRO A 144 2.13 11.56 -20.17
CA PRO A 144 3.33 10.85 -20.60
C PRO A 144 4.51 11.16 -19.68
N LEU A 145 5.39 10.16 -19.62
CA LEU A 145 6.64 10.12 -18.87
C LEU A 145 7.46 11.40 -19.04
N ALA A 146 7.75 12.10 -17.94
CA ALA A 146 9.07 12.73 -17.85
C ALA A 146 10.04 11.60 -17.47
N VAL A 147 10.87 11.21 -18.44
CA VAL A 147 12.08 10.41 -18.20
C VAL A 147 13.10 11.20 -17.40
#